data_AF-A0A158PQA7-F1
#
_entry.id   AF-A0A158PQA7-F1
#
_cell.length_a   1.000
_cell.length_b   1.000
_cell.length_c   1.000
_cell.angle_alpha   90.00
_cell.angle_beta   90.00
_cell.angle_gamma   90.00
#
_symmetry.space_group_name_H-M   'P 1'
#
loop_
_entity.id
_entity.type
_entity.pdbx_description
1 polymer ?
#
loop_
_entity_poly.entity_id
_entity_poly.type
_entity_poly.pdbx_seq_one_letter_code
_entity_poly.pdbx_strand_id
1 'polypeptide(L)'
;MVANLLKVVVFLGAIALLSSEVAHWESLNIGIIRQKELLRLSSTILDGLRSAVMKMQSLINIWYLPENDRLSAKSLSSCVSHWYPPIGECFMETLHSWRKLNPLNITKDINLKFYGVNFLLFLQVDHQKCNADNGLLAAAAPCTLINNNRPAAARLMLCPVNHHRWNSFHAIVDLFRHEIMHALGFGLITPGESLSSTPAKRKFLWADESSKQHVTATYMDFQDNAVIEARKHFGCQNLHGIEADGDDKIHLSEYIYGVRF
;
A
#
# COMPACT_ATOMS: atom_id res chain seq x y z
N MET A 1 11.93 -50.56 31.17
CA MET A 1 12.13 -50.25 29.74
C MET A 1 11.02 -49.40 29.12
N VAL A 2 9.75 -49.53 29.54
CA VAL A 2 8.61 -48.79 28.96
C VAL A 2 8.64 -47.27 29.24
N ALA A 3 9.16 -46.84 30.40
CA ALA A 3 9.21 -45.43 30.79
C ALA A 3 10.18 -44.56 29.96
N ASN A 4 11.21 -45.16 29.35
CA ASN A 4 12.15 -44.43 28.48
C ASN A 4 11.61 -44.29 27.05
N LEU A 5 10.80 -45.23 26.57
CA LEU A 5 10.14 -45.12 25.26
C LEU A 5 9.12 -43.97 25.25
N LEU A 6 8.37 -43.80 26.34
CA LEU A 6 7.35 -42.75 26.46
C LEU A 6 7.98 -41.34 26.46
N LYS A 7 9.15 -41.17 27.09
CA LYS A 7 9.89 -39.89 27.08
C LYS A 7 10.43 -39.55 25.69
N VAL A 8 10.89 -40.54 24.93
CA VAL A 8 11.38 -40.34 23.56
C VAL A 8 10.23 -40.02 22.61
N VAL A 9 9.06 -40.65 22.77
CA VAL A 9 7.87 -40.33 21.97
C VAL A 9 7.29 -38.95 22.31
N VAL A 10 7.33 -38.51 23.58
CA VAL A 10 6.96 -37.15 23.96
C VAL A 10 7.96 -36.11 23.44
N PHE A 11 9.26 -36.43 23.42
CA PHE A 11 10.28 -35.55 22.81
C PHE A 11 10.15 -35.47 21.29
N LEU A 12 9.91 -36.59 20.61
CA LEU A 12 9.69 -36.63 19.16
C LEU A 12 8.34 -35.99 18.75
N GLY A 13 7.30 -36.15 19.58
CA GLY A 13 6.01 -35.49 19.41
C GLY A 13 6.05 -33.99 19.68
N ALA A 14 6.91 -33.53 20.59
CA ALA A 14 7.14 -32.10 20.83
C ALA A 14 8.00 -31.45 19.73
N ILE A 15 8.90 -32.20 19.09
CA ILE A 15 9.67 -31.73 17.93
C ILE A 15 8.79 -31.65 16.67
N ALA A 16 7.75 -32.49 16.57
CA ALA A 16 6.80 -32.47 15.45
C ALA A 16 5.78 -31.30 15.48
N LEU A 17 5.74 -30.50 16.55
CA LEU A 17 4.85 -29.35 16.70
C LEU A 17 5.54 -28.00 16.50
N LEU A 18 6.83 -27.98 16.21
CA LEU A 18 7.48 -26.86 15.52
C LEU A 18 7.15 -26.97 14.03
N SER A 19 5.88 -26.76 13.68
CA SER A 19 5.52 -26.35 12.33
C SER A 19 6.22 -25.04 12.08
N SER A 20 7.44 -25.08 11.51
CA SER A 20 8.03 -23.92 10.87
C SER A 20 7.02 -23.48 9.82
N GLU A 21 6.33 -22.38 10.08
CA GLU A 21 5.44 -21.82 9.07
C GLU A 21 6.21 -21.62 7.79
N VAL A 22 5.60 -22.03 6.69
CA VAL A 22 6.22 -22.03 5.38
C VAL A 22 5.72 -20.82 4.62
N ALA A 23 6.55 -20.28 3.74
CA ALA A 23 6.16 -19.25 2.80
C ALA A 23 4.92 -19.68 1.99
N HIS A 24 3.94 -18.80 1.87
CA HIS A 24 2.69 -19.08 1.13
C HIS A 24 2.02 -17.78 0.67
N TRP A 25 1.05 -17.87 -0.24
CA TRP A 25 0.20 -16.74 -0.58
C TRP A 25 -0.90 -16.58 0.46
N GLU A 26 -1.06 -15.36 0.98
CA GLU A 26 -2.15 -14.97 1.86
C GLU A 26 -2.77 -13.66 1.41
N SER A 27 -3.99 -13.34 1.85
CA SER A 27 -4.60 -12.06 1.54
C SER A 27 -3.93 -10.91 2.28
N LEU A 28 -3.88 -9.75 1.65
CA LEU A 28 -3.46 -8.52 2.31
C LEU A 28 -4.34 -8.27 3.55
N ASN A 29 -3.71 -7.93 4.66
CA ASN A 29 -4.37 -7.60 5.90
C ASN A 29 -3.78 -6.36 6.55
N ILE A 30 -4.53 -5.26 6.50
CA ILE A 30 -4.06 -3.92 6.83
C ILE A 30 -4.43 -3.59 8.28
N GLY A 31 -3.40 -3.29 9.08
CA GLY A 31 -3.54 -2.64 10.38
C GLY A 31 -3.47 -1.13 10.24
N ILE A 32 -4.53 -0.43 10.62
CA ILE A 32 -4.61 1.03 10.59
C ILE A 32 -4.09 1.57 11.93
N ILE A 33 -3.03 2.38 11.89
CA ILE A 33 -2.46 3.03 13.08
C ILE A 33 -2.90 4.49 13.12
N ARG A 34 -3.46 4.93 14.26
CA ARG A 34 -3.84 6.32 14.47
C ARG A 34 -3.53 6.81 15.88
N GLN A 35 -3.19 8.09 15.97
CA GLN A 35 -3.12 8.78 17.26
C GLN A 35 -4.53 9.12 17.79
N LYS A 36 -4.63 9.38 19.09
CA LYS A 36 -5.87 9.73 19.77
C LYS A 36 -6.60 10.91 19.13
N GLU A 37 -5.86 11.89 18.64
CA GLU A 37 -6.36 13.13 18.03
C GLU A 37 -7.08 12.84 16.70
N LEU A 38 -6.61 11.84 15.96
CA LEU A 38 -7.19 11.38 14.70
C LEU A 38 -8.36 10.40 14.89
N LEU A 39 -8.75 10.10 16.14
CA LEU A 39 -9.99 9.38 16.42
C LEU A 39 -11.24 10.18 16.02
N ARG A 40 -11.12 11.50 15.89
CA ARG A 40 -12.24 12.43 15.61
C ARG A 40 -12.43 12.77 14.12
N LEU A 41 -11.81 12.02 13.21
CA LEU A 41 -12.07 12.17 11.78
C LEU A 41 -13.57 11.98 11.47
N SER A 42 -14.06 12.67 10.44
CA SER A 42 -15.47 12.55 10.04
C SER A 42 -15.82 11.11 9.63
N SER A 43 -17.07 10.73 9.85
CA SER A 43 -17.56 9.40 9.45
C SER A 43 -17.37 9.17 7.95
N THR A 44 -17.59 10.19 7.10
CA THR A 44 -17.38 10.10 5.65
C THR A 44 -15.96 9.64 5.30
N ILE A 45 -14.94 10.26 5.90
CA ILE A 45 -13.53 9.91 5.67
C ILE A 45 -13.25 8.49 6.16
N LEU A 46 -13.68 8.18 7.39
CA LEU A 46 -13.45 6.88 8.00
C LEU A 46 -14.14 5.75 7.23
N ASP A 47 -15.40 5.91 6.87
CA ASP A 47 -16.18 4.89 6.16
C ASP A 47 -15.71 4.73 4.71
N GLY A 48 -15.24 5.81 4.08
CA GLY A 48 -14.55 5.77 2.78
C GLY A 48 -13.26 4.96 2.84
N LEU A 49 -12.37 5.27 3.80
CA LEU A 49 -11.10 4.55 4.00
C LEU A 49 -11.35 3.08 4.30
N ARG A 50 -12.30 2.81 5.18
CA ARG A 50 -12.76 1.47 5.53
C ARG A 50 -13.18 0.67 4.30
N SER A 51 -14.11 1.22 3.51
CA SER A 51 -14.58 0.58 2.28
C SER A 51 -13.44 0.31 1.30
N ALA A 52 -12.48 1.23 1.21
CA ALA A 52 -11.27 1.05 0.39
C ALA A 52 -10.39 -0.09 0.90
N VAL A 53 -10.09 -0.12 2.21
CA VAL A 53 -9.30 -1.19 2.84
C VAL A 53 -9.94 -2.56 2.60
N MET A 54 -11.26 -2.69 2.80
CA MET A 54 -11.99 -3.93 2.50
C MET A 54 -11.79 -4.38 1.05
N LYS A 55 -11.97 -3.47 0.09
CA LYS A 55 -11.81 -3.77 -1.33
C LYS A 55 -10.37 -4.16 -1.67
N MET A 56 -9.38 -3.41 -1.19
CA MET A 56 -7.96 -3.68 -1.46
C MET A 56 -7.54 -5.03 -0.90
N GLN A 57 -7.95 -5.35 0.33
CA GLN A 57 -7.66 -6.64 0.95
C GLN A 57 -8.30 -7.84 0.22
N SER A 58 -9.46 -7.64 -0.42
CA SER A 58 -10.11 -8.70 -1.21
C SER A 58 -9.46 -8.95 -2.58
N LEU A 59 -8.66 -8.00 -3.08
CA LEU A 59 -8.10 -8.03 -4.43
C LEU A 59 -6.61 -8.40 -4.44
N ILE A 60 -5.91 -8.21 -3.32
CA ILE A 60 -4.46 -8.32 -3.25
C ILE A 60 -4.07 -9.47 -2.33
N ASN A 61 -3.30 -10.40 -2.88
CA ASN A 61 -2.57 -11.39 -2.10
C ASN A 61 -1.11 -11.00 -2.03
N ILE A 62 -0.46 -11.39 -0.93
CA ILE A 62 0.96 -11.16 -0.69
C ILE A 62 1.65 -12.49 -0.42
N TRP A 63 2.93 -12.56 -0.79
CA TRP A 63 3.76 -13.73 -0.50
C TRP A 63 4.27 -13.66 0.94
N TYR A 64 3.66 -14.38 1.86
CA TYR A 64 4.06 -14.43 3.27
C TYR A 64 5.44 -15.07 3.46
N LEU A 65 6.22 -14.53 4.41
CA LEU A 65 7.50 -15.07 4.86
C LEU A 65 7.60 -14.87 6.39
N PRO A 66 7.84 -15.91 7.21
CA PRO A 66 7.86 -15.78 8.67
C PRO A 66 8.84 -14.74 9.23
N GLU A 67 9.99 -14.58 8.57
CA GLU A 67 11.00 -13.58 8.94
C GLU A 67 10.50 -12.13 8.82
N ASN A 68 9.41 -11.91 8.08
CA ASN A 68 8.82 -10.59 7.84
C ASN A 68 7.79 -10.18 8.89
N ASP A 69 7.46 -11.06 9.84
CA ASP A 69 6.46 -10.78 10.86
C ASP A 69 6.89 -9.69 11.84
N ARG A 70 8.19 -9.42 11.97
CA ARG A 70 8.71 -8.47 12.95
C ARG A 70 9.10 -7.16 12.29
N LEU A 71 8.47 -6.07 12.73
CA LEU A 71 8.94 -4.71 12.43
C LEU A 71 9.67 -4.14 13.64
N SER A 72 10.85 -3.56 13.37
CA SER A 72 11.66 -2.94 14.41
C SER A 72 11.10 -1.58 14.83
N ALA A 73 11.37 -1.15 16.06
CA ALA A 73 11.04 0.20 16.52
C ALA A 73 11.60 1.30 15.59
N LYS A 74 12.78 1.09 15.01
CA LYS A 74 13.41 2.01 14.04
C LYS A 74 12.62 2.09 12.73
N SER A 75 12.09 0.96 12.26
CA SER A 75 11.22 0.92 11.09
C SER A 75 9.94 1.71 11.37
N LEU A 76 9.31 1.50 12.53
CA LEU A 76 8.09 2.22 12.92
C LEU A 76 8.34 3.73 13.10
N SER A 77 9.47 4.13 13.68
CA SER A 77 9.79 5.54 13.88
C SER A 77 9.93 6.32 12.57
N SER A 78 10.36 5.67 11.49
CA SER A 78 10.41 6.28 10.15
C SER A 78 9.02 6.64 9.61
N CYS A 79 7.98 5.94 10.05
CA CYS A 79 6.61 6.16 9.62
C CYS A 79 5.90 7.30 10.36
N VAL A 80 6.50 7.86 11.41
CA VAL A 80 5.87 8.86 12.29
C VAL A 80 6.59 10.21 12.31
N SER A 81 7.51 10.45 11.37
CA SER A 81 8.34 11.67 11.33
C SER A 81 7.55 12.98 11.19
N HIS A 82 6.33 12.94 10.63
CA HIS A 82 5.46 14.10 10.44
C HIS A 82 4.42 14.27 11.56
N TRP A 83 4.47 13.43 12.59
CA TRP A 83 3.64 13.64 13.77
C TRP A 83 4.25 14.72 14.67
N TYR A 84 3.40 15.60 15.19
CA TYR A 84 3.83 16.63 16.13
C TYR A 84 4.27 15.98 17.45
N PRO A 85 5.50 16.20 17.91
CA PRO A 85 5.92 15.74 19.23
C PRO A 85 5.17 16.50 20.34
N PRO A 86 4.87 15.85 21.48
CA PRO A 86 5.13 14.45 21.78
C PRO A 86 4.17 13.52 21.03
N ILE A 87 4.69 12.39 20.54
CA ILE A 87 3.85 11.35 19.93
C ILE A 87 2.96 10.78 21.04
N GLY A 88 1.65 11.03 20.93
CA GLY A 88 0.65 10.54 21.86
C GLY A 88 0.43 9.03 21.78
N GLU A 89 -0.57 8.55 22.53
CA GLU A 89 -0.99 7.16 22.47
C GLU A 89 -1.43 6.77 21.06
N CYS A 90 -0.83 5.68 20.55
CA CYS A 90 -1.17 5.12 19.26
C CYS A 90 -2.11 3.93 19.43
N PHE A 91 -3.03 3.79 18.50
CA PHE A 91 -3.98 2.70 18.49
C PHE A 91 -3.95 2.01 17.13
N MET A 92 -4.06 0.69 17.16
CA MET A 92 -4.24 -0.15 15.99
C MET A 92 -5.70 -0.59 15.85
N GLU A 93 -6.20 -0.51 14.62
CA GLU A 93 -7.45 -1.12 14.18
C GLU A 93 -7.22 -2.10 13.03
N THR A 94 -7.97 -3.18 13.04
CA THR A 94 -8.01 -4.17 11.96
C THR A 94 -9.45 -4.40 11.55
N LEU A 95 -9.71 -4.84 10.32
CA LEU A 95 -11.07 -5.08 9.79
C LEU A 95 -12.01 -5.82 10.75
N HIS A 96 -11.48 -6.82 11.46
CA HIS A 96 -12.23 -7.65 12.38
C HIS A 96 -12.50 -6.98 13.74
N SER A 97 -11.83 -5.87 14.03
CA SER A 97 -11.87 -5.17 15.32
C SER A 97 -12.03 -3.65 15.18
N TRP A 98 -12.72 -3.14 14.15
CA TRP A 98 -12.90 -1.71 13.88
C TRP A 98 -13.58 -0.85 14.95
N ARG A 99 -13.97 -1.45 16.08
CA ARG A 99 -14.45 -0.76 17.29
C ARG A 99 -13.59 -1.02 18.52
N LYS A 100 -12.55 -1.85 18.41
CA LYS A 100 -11.61 -2.17 19.49
C LYS A 100 -10.26 -1.56 19.15
N LEU A 101 -9.99 -0.43 19.78
CA LEU A 101 -8.70 0.23 19.75
C LEU A 101 -7.72 -0.60 20.58
N ASN A 102 -6.74 -1.22 19.93
CA ASN A 102 -5.65 -1.88 20.64
C ASN A 102 -4.51 -0.88 20.84
N PRO A 103 -4.16 -0.52 22.08
CA PRO A 103 -3.02 0.35 22.33
C PRO A 103 -1.76 -0.26 21.72
N LEU A 104 -1.00 0.54 20.99
CA LEU A 104 0.23 0.14 20.33
C LEU A 104 1.36 1.04 20.81
N ASN A 105 2.46 0.44 21.27
CA ASN A 105 3.67 1.18 21.56
C ASN A 105 4.64 1.09 20.37
N ILE A 106 4.68 2.15 19.57
CA ILE A 106 5.53 2.24 18.37
C ILE A 106 7.03 2.35 18.66
N THR A 107 7.43 2.58 19.93
CA THR A 107 8.84 2.63 20.33
C THR A 107 9.43 1.25 20.58
N LYS A 108 8.61 0.20 20.44
CA LYS A 108 9.01 -1.19 20.58
C LYS A 108 8.84 -1.91 19.27
N ASP A 109 9.60 -2.99 19.12
CA ASP A 109 9.38 -3.94 18.04
C ASP A 109 7.97 -4.54 18.15
N ILE A 110 7.37 -4.79 17.00
CA ILE A 110 6.03 -5.36 16.91
C ILE A 110 6.08 -6.63 16.07
N ASN A 111 5.23 -7.58 16.44
CA ASN A 111 4.97 -8.76 15.65
C ASN A 111 3.61 -8.58 14.96
N LEU A 112 3.61 -8.48 13.64
CA LEU A 112 2.41 -8.25 12.81
C LEU A 112 1.42 -9.41 12.93
N LYS A 113 1.92 -10.65 12.96
CA LYS A 113 1.11 -11.86 13.13
C LYS A 113 0.35 -11.88 14.45
N PHE A 114 0.90 -11.35 15.54
CA PHE A 114 0.18 -11.23 16.82
C PHE A 114 -1.12 -10.42 16.67
N TYR A 115 -1.11 -9.41 15.79
CA TYR A 115 -2.28 -8.59 15.49
C TYR A 115 -3.11 -9.12 14.30
N GLY A 116 -2.68 -10.22 13.68
CA GLY A 116 -3.32 -10.78 12.49
C GLY A 116 -3.26 -9.85 11.29
N VAL A 117 -2.20 -9.05 11.16
CA VAL A 117 -1.99 -8.13 10.03
C VAL A 117 -0.66 -8.47 9.35
N ASN A 118 -0.47 -7.98 8.13
CA ASN A 118 0.77 -8.15 7.38
C ASN A 118 1.23 -6.87 6.66
N PHE A 119 0.49 -5.77 6.87
CA PHE A 119 0.85 -4.43 6.42
C PHE A 119 0.29 -3.37 7.38
N LEU A 120 1.05 -2.32 7.66
CA LEU A 120 0.59 -1.22 8.52
C LEU A 120 0.41 0.09 7.76
N LEU A 121 -0.71 0.77 8.03
CA LEU A 121 -1.03 2.06 7.44
C LEU A 121 -1.16 3.12 8.55
N PHE A 122 -0.20 4.02 8.62
CA PHE A 122 -0.13 5.09 9.61
C PHE A 122 -0.90 6.31 9.14
N LEU A 123 -2.01 6.64 9.80
CA LEU A 123 -2.78 7.84 9.51
C LEU A 123 -2.10 9.05 10.12
N GLN A 124 -1.95 10.10 9.32
CA GLN A 124 -1.27 11.33 9.70
C GLN A 124 -1.99 12.55 9.13
N VAL A 125 -1.71 13.71 9.70
CA VAL A 125 -2.09 15.01 9.12
C VAL A 125 -0.83 15.85 9.03
N ASP A 126 -0.53 16.32 7.82
CA ASP A 126 0.59 17.24 7.57
C ASP A 126 0.00 18.61 7.22
N HIS A 127 -0.16 19.47 8.23
CA HIS A 127 -0.77 20.79 8.03
C HIS A 127 0.02 21.66 7.06
N GLN A 128 1.35 21.53 7.02
CA GLN A 128 2.18 22.33 6.12
C GLN A 128 1.90 21.94 4.67
N LYS A 129 1.90 20.64 4.36
CA LYS A 129 1.60 20.17 3.00
C LYS A 129 0.17 20.45 2.59
N CYS A 130 -0.80 20.25 3.50
CA CYS A 130 -2.20 20.52 3.21
C CYS A 130 -2.52 22.01 2.99
N ASN A 131 -1.79 22.91 3.65
CA ASN A 131 -1.95 24.35 3.42
C ASN A 131 -1.22 24.84 2.15
N ALA A 132 -0.20 24.11 1.70
CA ALA A 132 0.54 24.43 0.48
C ALA A 132 -0.22 24.01 -0.79
N ASP A 133 -1.06 22.97 -0.71
CA ASP A 133 -1.87 22.47 -1.82
C ASP A 133 -3.35 22.32 -1.42
N ASN A 134 -4.15 23.30 -1.84
CA ASN A 134 -5.60 23.34 -1.59
C ASN A 134 -6.40 22.27 -2.38
N GLY A 135 -5.77 21.61 -3.34
CA GLY A 135 -6.35 20.48 -4.08
C GLY A 135 -6.12 19.12 -3.42
N LEU A 136 -5.12 19.03 -2.54
CA LEU A 136 -4.73 17.78 -1.91
C LEU A 136 -5.76 17.31 -0.87
N LEU A 137 -6.26 16.09 -1.04
CA LEU A 137 -7.14 15.43 -0.06
C LEU A 137 -6.37 14.44 0.80
N ALA A 138 -5.57 13.58 0.15
CA ALA A 138 -4.75 12.59 0.80
C ALA A 138 -3.47 12.35 0.00
N ALA A 139 -2.46 11.78 0.63
CA ALA A 139 -1.29 11.24 -0.04
C ALA A 139 -0.71 10.07 0.76
N ALA A 140 -0.17 9.07 0.09
CA ALA A 140 0.47 7.96 0.74
C ALA A 140 1.82 7.57 0.13
N ALA A 141 2.66 6.98 0.96
CA ALA A 141 3.94 6.44 0.53
C ALA A 141 4.43 5.36 1.51
N PRO A 142 5.19 4.36 1.04
CA PRO A 142 5.90 3.44 1.92
C PRO A 142 6.86 4.21 2.84
N CYS A 143 6.99 3.74 4.07
CA CYS A 143 7.98 4.25 5.03
C CYS A 143 8.90 3.13 5.54
N THR A 144 8.41 1.88 5.53
CA THR A 144 9.22 0.70 5.82
C THR A 144 9.13 -0.30 4.69
N LEU A 145 10.31 -0.68 4.17
CA LEU A 145 10.48 -1.75 3.20
C LEU A 145 11.21 -2.92 3.84
N ILE A 146 10.79 -4.13 3.50
CA ILE A 146 11.50 -5.37 3.75
C ILE A 146 12.33 -5.68 2.50
N ASN A 147 13.62 -5.97 2.71
CA ASN A 147 14.57 -6.25 1.63
C ASN A 147 14.55 -5.20 0.50
N ASN A 148 14.30 -3.93 0.86
CA ASN A 148 14.19 -2.77 -0.03
C ASN A 148 13.13 -2.83 -1.14
N ASN A 149 12.32 -3.89 -1.20
CA ASN A 149 11.39 -4.10 -2.33
C ASN A 149 9.94 -4.32 -1.90
N ARG A 150 9.69 -4.72 -0.64
CA ARG A 150 8.33 -5.02 -0.17
C ARG A 150 7.89 -4.06 0.92
N PRO A 151 6.85 -3.25 0.71
CA PRO A 151 6.25 -2.46 1.77
C PRO A 151 5.71 -3.31 2.91
N ALA A 152 6.11 -2.98 4.13
CA ALA A 152 5.54 -3.54 5.34
C ALA A 152 4.81 -2.49 6.20
N ALA A 153 5.18 -1.21 6.02
CA ALA A 153 4.42 -0.09 6.55
C ALA A 153 4.47 1.12 5.62
N ALA A 154 3.41 1.90 5.66
CA ALA A 154 3.26 3.14 4.92
C ALA A 154 2.57 4.22 5.75
N ARG A 155 2.75 5.45 5.31
CA ARG A 155 1.99 6.61 5.80
C ARG A 155 0.84 6.90 4.84
N LEU A 156 -0.31 7.24 5.41
CA LEU A 156 -1.45 7.84 4.74
C LEU A 156 -1.71 9.19 5.40
N MET A 157 -1.31 10.25 4.71
CA MET A 157 -1.55 11.61 5.12
C MET A 157 -2.93 12.06 4.63
N LEU A 158 -3.66 12.74 5.50
CA LEU A 158 -4.98 13.31 5.24
C LEU A 158 -4.93 14.83 5.39
N CYS A 159 -5.66 15.53 4.53
CA CYS A 159 -5.86 16.97 4.60
C CYS A 159 -7.26 17.32 5.09
N PRO A 160 -7.54 17.24 6.40
CA PRO A 160 -8.87 17.51 6.93
C PRO A 160 -9.26 18.98 6.77
N VAL A 161 -8.29 19.91 6.75
CA VAL A 161 -8.52 21.36 6.57
C VAL A 161 -9.28 21.70 5.29
N ASN A 162 -9.24 20.82 4.28
CA ASN A 162 -9.96 20.95 3.02
C ASN A 162 -11.40 20.41 3.12
N HIS A 163 -12.12 20.71 4.22
CA HIS A 163 -13.45 20.17 4.53
C HIS A 163 -14.47 20.33 3.40
N HIS A 164 -14.47 21.47 2.70
CA HIS A 164 -15.37 21.70 1.57
C HIS A 164 -15.13 20.72 0.41
N ARG A 165 -13.87 20.33 0.17
CA ARG A 165 -13.51 19.37 -0.87
C ARG A 165 -13.94 17.96 -0.49
N TRP A 166 -13.74 17.56 0.76
CA TRP A 166 -14.21 16.25 1.24
C TRP A 166 -15.73 16.08 1.09
N ASN A 167 -16.49 17.14 1.30
CA ASN A 167 -17.95 17.09 1.19
C ASN A 167 -18.44 17.04 -0.27
N SER A 168 -17.68 17.58 -1.23
CA SER A 168 -18.03 17.54 -2.66
C SER A 168 -17.36 16.39 -3.43
N PHE A 169 -16.46 15.64 -2.80
CA PHE A 169 -15.73 14.57 -3.46
C PHE A 169 -16.50 13.26 -3.43
N HIS A 170 -17.05 12.88 -4.59
CA HIS A 170 -17.93 11.71 -4.71
C HIS A 170 -17.17 10.36 -4.79
N ALA A 171 -15.91 10.36 -5.21
CA ALA A 171 -15.12 9.14 -5.44
C ALA A 171 -14.23 8.76 -4.23
N ILE A 172 -14.68 9.04 -2.99
CA ILE A 172 -13.84 8.92 -1.79
C ILE A 172 -13.21 7.53 -1.59
N VAL A 173 -13.93 6.48 -1.96
CA VAL A 173 -13.43 5.10 -1.88
C VAL A 173 -12.29 4.88 -2.88
N ASP A 174 -12.40 5.43 -4.09
CA ASP A 174 -11.38 5.27 -5.12
C ASP A 174 -10.13 6.12 -4.83
N LEU A 175 -10.29 7.31 -4.24
CA LEU A 175 -9.17 8.08 -3.68
C LEU A 175 -8.38 7.23 -2.66
N PHE A 176 -9.05 6.61 -1.70
CA PHE A 176 -8.32 5.79 -0.72
C PHE A 176 -7.72 4.52 -1.32
N ARG A 177 -8.37 3.90 -2.31
CA ARG A 177 -7.77 2.77 -3.04
C ARG A 177 -6.51 3.22 -3.78
N HIS A 178 -6.56 4.38 -4.44
CA HIS A 178 -5.43 5.00 -5.11
C HIS A 178 -4.25 5.21 -4.14
N GLU A 179 -4.51 5.86 -2.99
CA GLU A 179 -3.46 6.08 -2.00
C GLU A 179 -2.95 4.76 -1.37
N ILE A 180 -3.83 3.78 -1.14
CA ILE A 180 -3.38 2.47 -0.65
C ILE A 180 -2.50 1.76 -1.69
N MET A 181 -2.73 1.91 -2.99
CA MET A 181 -1.81 1.37 -4.01
C MET A 181 -0.42 2.00 -3.90
N HIS A 182 -0.34 3.33 -3.73
CA HIS A 182 0.94 4.01 -3.49
C HIS A 182 1.60 3.56 -2.18
N ALA A 183 0.82 3.39 -1.11
CA ALA A 183 1.28 2.84 0.16
C ALA A 183 1.90 1.44 -0.01
N LEU A 184 1.34 0.63 -0.92
CA LEU A 184 1.83 -0.69 -1.31
C LEU A 184 2.97 -0.64 -2.35
N GLY A 185 3.45 0.55 -2.70
CA GLY A 185 4.65 0.75 -3.51
C GLY A 185 4.41 1.01 -4.98
N PHE A 186 3.16 1.05 -5.45
CA PHE A 186 2.85 1.36 -6.85
C PHE A 186 3.45 2.71 -7.24
N GLY A 187 4.36 2.70 -8.23
CA GLY A 187 5.01 3.90 -8.75
C GLY A 187 6.13 4.46 -7.87
N LEU A 188 6.25 4.01 -6.62
CA LEU A 188 7.16 4.58 -5.63
C LEU A 188 8.34 3.67 -5.28
N ILE A 189 8.31 2.42 -5.73
CA ILE A 189 9.40 1.47 -5.56
C ILE A 189 9.90 1.07 -6.94
N THR A 190 11.09 1.57 -7.27
CA THR A 190 11.80 1.16 -8.48
C THR A 190 12.62 -0.09 -8.14
N PRO A 191 12.41 -1.23 -8.80
CA PRO A 191 13.29 -2.38 -8.63
C PRO A 191 14.73 -2.02 -9.04
N GLY A 192 15.71 -2.53 -8.30
CA GLY A 192 17.13 -2.18 -8.49
C GLY A 192 17.74 -2.58 -9.84
N GLU A 193 17.10 -3.48 -10.58
CA GLU A 193 17.43 -3.81 -11.97
C GLU A 193 16.16 -3.65 -12.83
N SER A 194 16.31 -3.11 -14.03
CA SER A 194 15.20 -2.91 -14.99
C SER A 194 14.57 -4.25 -15.36
N LEU A 195 13.55 -4.67 -14.59
CA LEU A 195 12.81 -5.90 -14.82
C LEU A 195 11.94 -5.86 -16.09
N SER A 196 11.74 -4.66 -16.66
CA SER A 196 10.93 -4.47 -17.86
C SER A 196 11.75 -4.71 -19.12
N SER A 197 11.29 -5.64 -19.95
CA SER A 197 11.77 -5.82 -21.33
C SER A 197 11.36 -4.67 -22.26
N THR A 198 10.40 -3.85 -21.83
CA THR A 198 9.91 -2.68 -22.57
C THR A 198 10.83 -1.47 -22.32
N PRO A 199 11.19 -0.69 -23.37
CA PRO A 199 11.99 0.52 -23.21
C PRO A 199 11.28 1.53 -22.31
N ALA A 200 12.04 2.36 -21.57
CA ALA A 200 11.46 3.37 -20.68
C ALA A 200 10.63 4.45 -21.41
N LYS A 201 11.00 4.78 -22.65
CA LYS A 201 10.32 5.77 -23.49
C LYS A 201 10.31 5.34 -24.95
N ARG A 202 9.29 5.77 -25.70
CA ARG A 202 9.19 5.59 -27.15
C ARG A 202 8.78 6.90 -27.81
N LYS A 203 9.55 7.31 -28.82
CA LYS A 203 9.23 8.46 -29.68
C LYS A 203 8.55 7.97 -30.95
N PHE A 204 7.45 8.58 -31.33
CA PHE A 204 6.74 8.27 -32.58
C PHE A 204 5.98 9.49 -33.11
N LEU A 205 5.59 9.44 -34.38
CA LEU A 205 4.71 10.43 -34.97
C LEU A 205 3.27 9.97 -34.76
N TRP A 206 2.51 10.71 -33.98
CA TRP A 206 1.06 10.54 -33.88
C TRP A 206 0.40 11.39 -34.95
N ALA A 207 -0.53 10.79 -35.68
CA ALA A 207 -1.27 11.45 -36.74
C ALA A 207 -2.75 11.09 -36.61
N ASP A 208 -3.60 12.10 -36.67
CA ASP A 208 -5.04 11.95 -36.91
C ASP A 208 -5.40 12.54 -38.28
N GLU A 209 -6.69 12.61 -38.60
CA GLU A 209 -7.17 13.13 -39.90
C GLU A 209 -6.80 14.61 -40.13
N SER A 210 -6.47 15.36 -39.06
CA SER A 210 -6.32 16.81 -39.06
C SER A 210 -4.92 17.31 -38.68
N SER A 211 -4.10 16.49 -38.04
CA SER A 211 -2.83 16.91 -37.44
C SER A 211 -1.80 15.79 -37.37
N LYS A 212 -0.53 16.18 -37.33
CA LYS A 212 0.60 15.29 -37.05
C LYS A 212 1.47 15.93 -35.98
N GLN A 213 1.82 15.17 -34.94
CA GLN A 213 2.67 15.64 -33.85
C GLN A 213 3.65 14.54 -33.43
N HIS A 214 4.87 14.95 -33.07
CA HIS A 214 5.82 14.05 -32.44
C HIS A 214 5.46 13.87 -30.97
N VAL A 215 5.24 12.62 -30.57
CA VAL A 215 4.88 12.25 -29.20
C VAL A 215 5.98 11.40 -28.60
N THR A 216 6.20 11.57 -27.31
CA THR A 216 7.03 10.66 -26.50
C THR A 216 6.12 9.96 -25.51
N ALA A 217 5.91 8.66 -25.68
CA ALA A 217 5.28 7.84 -24.66
C ALA A 217 6.33 7.48 -23.60
N THR A 218 5.99 7.66 -22.32
CA THR A 218 6.77 7.18 -21.18
C THR A 218 6.06 5.96 -20.61
N TYR A 219 6.79 4.89 -20.31
CA TYR A 219 6.21 3.65 -19.80
C TYR A 219 6.59 3.37 -18.35
N MET A 220 5.68 2.69 -17.64
CA MET A 220 5.85 2.26 -16.24
C MET A 220 7.03 1.29 -16.07
N ASP A 221 7.70 1.32 -14.92
CA ASP A 221 8.90 0.49 -14.69
C ASP A 221 8.58 -1.00 -14.42
N PHE A 222 7.33 -1.33 -14.06
CA PHE A 222 6.89 -2.66 -13.63
C PHE A 222 5.67 -3.14 -14.45
N GLN A 223 5.84 -3.30 -15.76
CA GLN A 223 4.72 -3.42 -16.70
C GLN A 223 4.55 -4.77 -17.40
N ASP A 224 5.53 -5.68 -17.39
CA ASP A 224 5.54 -6.83 -18.31
C ASP A 224 4.29 -7.72 -18.21
N ASN A 225 3.83 -8.02 -16.99
CA ASN A 225 2.56 -8.74 -16.78
C ASN A 225 1.34 -7.86 -17.06
N ALA A 226 1.41 -6.57 -16.75
CA ALA A 226 0.30 -5.62 -16.95
C ALA A 226 0.02 -5.39 -18.44
N VAL A 227 1.05 -5.41 -19.31
CA VAL A 227 0.90 -5.31 -20.77
C VAL A 227 0.05 -6.46 -21.31
N ILE A 228 0.20 -7.67 -20.79
CA ILE A 228 -0.62 -8.83 -21.21
C ILE A 228 -2.09 -8.55 -20.94
N GLU A 229 -2.43 -8.03 -19.76
CA GLU A 229 -3.81 -7.70 -19.41
C GLU A 229 -4.35 -6.49 -20.20
N ALA A 230 -3.53 -5.47 -20.42
CA ALA A 230 -3.92 -4.31 -21.23
C ALA A 230 -4.18 -4.67 -22.71
N ARG A 231 -3.37 -5.57 -23.29
CA ARG A 231 -3.60 -6.10 -24.66
C ARG A 231 -4.97 -6.78 -24.77
N LYS A 232 -5.37 -7.54 -23.75
CA LYS A 232 -6.70 -8.18 -23.69
C LYS A 232 -7.79 -7.12 -23.55
N HIS A 233 -7.62 -6.16 -22.63
CA HIS A 233 -8.59 -5.12 -22.35
C HIS A 233 -8.90 -4.24 -23.59
N PHE A 234 -7.87 -3.81 -24.31
CA PHE A 234 -8.03 -2.95 -25.49
C PHE A 234 -8.19 -3.71 -26.81
N GLY A 235 -8.07 -5.05 -26.81
CA GLY A 235 -8.05 -5.84 -28.04
C GLY A 235 -6.86 -5.53 -28.97
N CYS A 236 -5.78 -4.94 -28.45
CA CYS A 236 -4.64 -4.47 -29.23
C CYS A 236 -3.38 -5.28 -28.89
N GLN A 237 -3.10 -6.34 -29.67
CA GLN A 237 -1.95 -7.23 -29.42
C GLN A 237 -0.59 -6.53 -29.60
N ASN A 238 -0.54 -5.44 -30.37
CA ASN A 238 0.68 -4.67 -30.63
C ASN A 238 0.91 -3.56 -29.59
N LEU A 239 0.17 -3.53 -28.47
CA LEU A 239 0.45 -2.62 -27.37
C LEU A 239 1.86 -2.90 -26.85
N HIS A 240 2.70 -1.86 -26.83
CA HIS A 240 4.12 -1.99 -26.49
C HIS A 240 4.37 -1.97 -24.98
N GLY A 241 3.57 -1.20 -24.24
CA GLY A 241 3.79 -0.93 -22.84
C GLY A 241 2.57 -0.33 -22.17
N ILE A 242 2.64 -0.18 -20.85
CA ILE A 242 1.71 0.55 -20.02
C ILE A 242 2.23 1.98 -19.88
N GLU A 243 1.54 2.92 -20.53
CA GLU A 243 1.93 4.33 -20.52
C GLU A 243 1.67 4.98 -19.16
N ALA A 244 2.70 5.68 -18.68
CA ALA A 244 2.65 6.52 -17.50
C ALA A 244 2.10 7.91 -17.87
N ASP A 245 1.53 8.60 -16.90
CA ASP A 245 1.04 9.97 -17.09
C ASP A 245 2.19 10.98 -17.24
N GLY A 246 3.28 10.74 -16.52
CA GLY A 246 4.46 11.60 -16.51
C GLY A 246 5.78 10.84 -16.39
N ASP A 247 6.85 11.61 -16.37
CA ASP A 247 8.22 11.10 -16.24
C ASP A 247 8.56 10.57 -14.85
N ASP A 248 7.75 10.90 -13.85
CA ASP A 248 7.83 10.36 -12.49
C ASP A 248 7.28 8.92 -12.39
N LYS A 249 6.49 8.48 -13.38
CA LYS A 249 5.96 7.12 -13.53
C LYS A 249 5.20 6.61 -12.31
N ILE A 250 4.58 7.54 -11.57
CA ILE A 250 3.80 7.17 -10.39
C ILE A 250 2.35 6.86 -10.75
N HIS A 251 1.83 7.38 -11.86
CA HIS A 251 0.46 7.19 -12.35
C HIS A 251 0.41 6.62 -13.75
N LEU A 252 -0.65 5.87 -14.04
CA LEU A 252 -1.00 5.49 -15.41
C LEU A 252 -1.53 6.71 -16.17
N SER A 253 -1.27 6.78 -17.48
CA SER A 253 -1.76 7.89 -18.31
C SER A 253 -3.26 8.07 -18.21
N GLU A 254 -3.71 9.21 -17.71
CA GLU A 254 -5.14 9.49 -17.56
C GLU A 254 -5.86 9.56 -18.90
N TYR A 255 -5.16 9.98 -19.96
CA TYR A 255 -5.72 10.03 -21.31
C TYR A 255 -6.12 8.63 -21.83
N ILE A 256 -5.36 7.59 -21.46
CA ILE A 256 -5.58 6.21 -21.94
C ILE A 256 -6.45 5.41 -20.98
N TYR A 257 -6.19 5.53 -19.67
CA TYR A 257 -6.78 4.69 -18.64
C TYR A 257 -7.83 5.42 -17.78
N GLY A 258 -7.99 6.72 -17.96
CA GLY A 258 -8.96 7.51 -17.24
C GLY A 258 -10.38 7.08 -17.57
N VAL A 259 -11.17 6.83 -16.53
CA VAL A 259 -12.60 6.59 -16.68
C VAL A 259 -13.27 7.96 -16.76
N ARG A 260 -14.06 8.23 -17.81
CA ARG A 260 -14.91 9.43 -17.84
C ARG A 260 -15.88 9.34 -16.66
N PHE A 261 -15.75 10.26 -15.71
CA PHE A 261 -16.74 10.49 -14.64
C PHE A 261 -17.94 11.27 -15.18
#